data_AF-A0A1G3ZPW8-F1
#
_entry.id   AF-A0A1G3ZPW8-F1
#
_cell.length_a   1.000
_cell.length_b   1.000
_cell.length_c   1.000
_cell.angle_alpha   90.00
_cell.angle_beta   90.00
_cell.angle_gamma   90.00
#
_symmetry.space_group_name_H-M   'P 1'
#
loop_
_entity.id
_entity.type
_entity.pdbx_description
1 polymer ?
#
loop_
_entity_poly.entity_id
_entity_poly.type
_entity_poly.pdbx_seq_one_letter_code
_entity_poly.pdbx_strand_id
1 'polypeptide(L)'
;MKFYKANNMKPTVAALFLLSLLGCIEACAISLNAQKKYPYVLLGNDYGILNENDLGGFSWGFKRHPFNPKDSGGNYWQCFPREAIEITLKDTGSSADDIAWNDNIADLKIVVWVNQHLVHEYGMRKRLSIIDFERRFNKWREIMKKEKYVCLAGDFVNYEHKNENGIDMDIYEWLFEKIKTKKSCDSYLYSCHPTYEAYLREKSKEASYKFRGISHG
;
A
#
# COMPACT_ATOMS: atom_id res chain seq x y z
N MET A 1 0.77 -49.72 60.06
CA MET A 1 0.83 -48.24 60.06
C MET A 1 1.47 -47.82 58.74
N LYS A 2 0.68 -47.36 57.75
CA LYS A 2 1.15 -47.02 56.40
C LYS A 2 1.41 -45.52 56.31
N PHE A 3 2.65 -45.13 56.03
CA PHE A 3 3.02 -43.75 55.73
C PHE A 3 2.80 -43.47 54.23
N TYR A 4 1.98 -42.48 53.91
CA TYR A 4 1.89 -41.94 52.56
C TYR A 4 2.96 -40.87 52.36
N LYS A 5 3.74 -41.03 51.29
CA LYS A 5 4.82 -40.14 50.85
C LYS A 5 4.20 -39.04 49.98
N ALA A 6 4.33 -37.78 50.38
CA ALA A 6 3.93 -36.63 49.57
C ALA A 6 4.96 -36.41 48.46
N ASN A 7 4.52 -36.44 47.20
CA ASN A 7 5.34 -36.10 46.05
C ASN A 7 5.27 -34.58 45.80
N ASN A 8 6.42 -33.93 45.92
CA ASN A 8 6.64 -32.54 45.55
C ASN A 8 6.48 -32.35 44.04
N MET A 9 5.44 -31.62 43.63
CA MET A 9 5.23 -31.16 42.26
C MET A 9 6.16 -29.98 41.97
N LYS A 10 6.94 -30.05 40.90
CA LYS A 10 7.98 -29.06 40.53
C LYS A 10 7.36 -27.73 40.05
N PRO A 11 7.92 -26.57 40.42
CA PRO A 11 7.39 -25.24 40.10
C PRO A 11 7.73 -24.72 38.68
N THR A 12 8.02 -25.60 37.72
CA THR A 12 8.53 -25.19 36.39
C THR A 12 7.46 -24.90 35.33
N VAL A 13 6.19 -25.17 35.60
CA VAL A 13 5.11 -24.95 34.60
C VAL A 13 4.55 -23.52 34.64
N ALA A 14 4.68 -22.81 35.76
CA ALA A 14 4.10 -21.46 35.91
C ALA A 14 4.87 -20.36 35.15
N ALA A 15 6.16 -20.56 34.85
CA ALA A 15 6.98 -19.55 34.18
C ALA A 15 6.71 -19.43 32.66
N LEU A 16 6.17 -20.47 32.03
CA LEU A 16 5.87 -20.47 30.59
C LEU A 16 4.53 -19.82 30.23
N PHE A 17 3.62 -19.64 31.20
CA PHE A 17 2.32 -18.99 30.99
C PHE A 17 2.35 -17.46 31.18
N LEU A 18 3.38 -16.92 31.85
CA LEU A 18 3.54 -15.47 32.03
C LEU A 18 4.24 -14.80 30.83
N LEU A 19 4.98 -15.56 30.01
CA LEU A 19 5.60 -15.08 28.78
C LEU A 19 4.65 -15.02 27.57
N SER A 20 3.46 -15.65 27.65
CA SER A 20 2.44 -15.57 26.60
C SER A 20 1.50 -14.37 26.75
N LEU A 21 1.44 -13.73 27.92
CA LEU A 21 0.60 -12.54 28.17
C LEU A 21 1.27 -11.20 27.77
N LEU A 22 2.56 -11.23 27.39
CA LEU A 22 3.30 -10.07 26.87
C LEU A 22 3.36 -10.02 25.33
N GLY A 23 2.70 -10.97 24.65
CA GLY A 23 2.83 -11.20 23.21
C GLY A 23 1.85 -10.47 22.29
N CYS A 24 0.95 -9.64 22.81
CA CYS A 24 0.10 -8.78 21.98
C CYS A 24 0.52 -7.32 22.16
N ILE A 25 1.72 -6.99 21.70
CA ILE A 25 1.99 -5.64 21.23
C ILE A 25 1.18 -5.52 19.94
N GLU A 26 -0.12 -5.22 20.08
CA GLU A 26 -0.89 -4.66 18.99
C GLU A 26 -0.05 -3.50 18.46
N ALA A 27 0.39 -3.66 17.21
CA ALA A 27 1.05 -2.60 16.49
C ALA A 27 0.24 -1.34 16.71
N CYS A 28 0.82 -0.30 17.32
CA CYS A 28 0.11 0.92 17.64
C CYS A 28 -0.50 1.46 16.34
N ALA A 29 -1.79 1.17 16.15
CA ALA A 29 -2.57 1.64 15.03
C ALA A 29 -2.57 3.16 15.04
N ILE A 30 -2.92 3.75 13.91
CA ILE A 30 -2.96 5.19 13.77
C ILE A 30 -3.84 5.83 14.87
N SER A 31 -3.38 6.95 15.44
CA SER A 31 -4.02 7.55 16.61
C SER A 31 -5.50 7.88 16.34
N LEU A 32 -6.35 7.74 17.36
CA LEU A 32 -7.78 8.06 17.27
C LEU A 32 -8.01 9.51 16.78
N ASN A 33 -7.13 10.43 17.16
CA ASN A 33 -7.18 11.82 16.71
C ASN A 33 -6.90 11.95 15.21
N ALA A 34 -5.91 11.23 14.68
CA ALA A 34 -5.63 11.22 13.26
C ALA A 34 -6.78 10.60 12.44
N GLN A 35 -7.41 9.53 12.94
CA GLN A 35 -8.60 8.95 12.29
C GLN A 35 -9.77 9.93 12.25
N LYS A 36 -10.05 10.64 13.35
CA LYS A 36 -11.10 11.66 13.38
C LYS A 36 -10.82 12.83 12.44
N LYS A 37 -9.56 13.23 12.30
CA LYS A 37 -9.13 14.33 11.44
C LYS A 37 -9.17 13.95 9.95
N TYR A 38 -8.91 12.68 9.62
CA TYR A 38 -8.81 12.17 8.25
C TYR A 38 -9.65 10.90 8.03
N PRO A 39 -10.98 10.96 8.23
CA PRO A 39 -11.81 9.76 8.42
C PRO A 39 -12.01 8.89 7.18
N TYR A 40 -11.69 9.38 6.00
CA TYR A 40 -12.01 8.68 4.73
C TYR A 40 -10.80 8.39 3.86
N VAL A 41 -9.58 8.70 4.31
CA VAL A 41 -8.36 8.46 3.52
C VAL A 41 -7.86 7.02 3.67
N LEU A 42 -8.11 6.39 4.81
CA LEU A 42 -7.75 5.00 5.08
C LEU A 42 -8.99 4.12 4.94
N LEU A 43 -8.88 3.09 4.09
CA LEU A 43 -9.90 2.06 3.95
C LEU A 43 -9.40 0.81 4.69
N GLY A 44 -10.03 0.50 5.83
CA GLY A 44 -9.66 -0.62 6.69
C GLY A 44 -8.67 -0.26 7.80
N ASN A 45 -7.88 -1.24 8.23
CA ASN A 45 -6.90 -1.11 9.33
C ASN A 45 -5.51 -0.78 8.77
N ASP A 46 -4.73 0.04 9.47
CA ASP A 46 -3.35 0.39 9.07
C ASP A 46 -2.27 -0.51 9.67
N TYR A 47 -2.60 -1.33 10.68
CA TYR A 47 -1.67 -2.21 11.39
C TYR A 47 -0.42 -1.50 11.96
N GLY A 48 -0.56 -0.21 12.30
CA GLY A 48 0.52 0.64 12.80
C GLY A 48 1.62 0.92 11.79
N ILE A 49 1.31 0.91 10.49
CA ILE A 49 2.24 1.26 9.40
C ILE A 49 2.14 2.75 9.07
N LEU A 50 0.92 3.31 9.15
CA LEU A 50 0.65 4.66 8.72
C LEU A 50 0.74 5.63 9.91
N ASN A 51 1.09 6.87 9.61
CA ASN A 51 1.08 7.97 10.55
C ASN A 51 0.20 9.12 10.05
N GLU A 52 0.07 10.16 10.88
CA GLU A 52 -0.79 11.31 10.55
C GLU A 52 -0.39 12.00 9.25
N ASN A 53 0.91 12.08 8.92
CA ASN A 53 1.37 12.70 7.68
C ASN A 53 0.96 11.90 6.44
N ASP A 54 0.92 10.57 6.53
CA ASP A 54 0.46 9.72 5.43
C ASP A 54 -1.02 9.98 5.10
N LEU A 55 -1.86 10.15 6.13
CA LEU A 55 -3.28 10.49 5.96
C LEU A 55 -3.47 11.95 5.52
N GLY A 56 -2.68 12.87 6.07
CA GLY A 56 -2.70 14.28 5.72
C GLY A 56 -2.36 14.54 4.25
N GLY A 57 -1.40 13.80 3.70
CA GLY A 57 -0.95 13.96 2.31
C GLY A 57 -2.03 13.74 1.24
N PHE A 58 -3.06 12.94 1.52
CA PHE A 58 -4.15 12.67 0.56
C PHE A 58 -5.48 13.35 0.89
N SER A 59 -5.54 14.14 1.96
CA SER A 59 -6.72 14.91 2.38
C SER A 59 -6.51 16.42 2.26
N TRP A 60 -5.33 16.87 1.84
CA TRP A 60 -5.01 18.29 1.86
C TRP A 60 -5.72 19.06 0.73
N GLY A 61 -6.27 20.23 1.09
CA GLY A 61 -6.99 21.13 0.16
C GLY A 61 -8.43 20.71 -0.16
N PHE A 62 -8.85 19.50 0.23
CA PHE A 62 -10.17 18.96 -0.08
C PHE A 62 -10.73 18.15 1.09
N LYS A 63 -11.96 18.47 1.51
CA LYS A 63 -12.67 17.61 2.45
C LYS A 63 -12.99 16.30 1.71
N ARG A 64 -12.36 15.21 2.13
CA ARG A 64 -12.68 13.88 1.59
C ARG A 64 -14.12 13.51 1.97
N HIS A 65 -14.77 12.82 1.07
CA HIS A 65 -16.05 12.17 1.30
C HIS A 65 -15.82 10.68 1.56
N PRO A 66 -16.80 9.97 2.16
CA PRO A 66 -16.75 8.52 2.25
C PRO A 66 -16.48 7.89 0.88
N PHE A 67 -15.70 6.81 0.87
CA PHE A 67 -15.44 6.06 -0.36
C PHE A 67 -16.74 5.55 -0.96
N ASN A 68 -16.90 5.77 -2.27
CA ASN A 68 -18.04 5.31 -3.06
C ASN A 68 -17.50 4.67 -4.34
N PRO A 69 -17.71 3.36 -4.57
CA PRO A 69 -17.22 2.68 -5.76
C PRO A 69 -17.86 3.17 -7.07
N LYS A 70 -18.89 4.01 -7.01
CA LYS A 70 -19.52 4.65 -8.17
C LYS A 70 -18.82 5.94 -8.61
N ASP A 71 -18.01 6.53 -7.75
CA ASP A 71 -17.34 7.80 -8.00
C ASP A 71 -15.86 7.53 -8.25
N SER A 72 -15.37 7.80 -9.46
CA SER A 72 -13.94 7.66 -9.74
C SER A 72 -13.14 8.80 -9.10
N GLY A 73 -11.89 8.50 -8.80
CA GLY A 73 -10.94 9.43 -8.23
C GLY A 73 -10.89 9.45 -6.71
N GLY A 74 -9.73 9.89 -6.23
CA GLY A 74 -9.39 10.00 -4.84
C GLY A 74 -8.32 9.00 -4.44
N ASN A 75 -7.35 9.51 -3.69
CA ASN A 75 -6.22 8.73 -3.20
C ASN A 75 -6.55 8.17 -1.83
N TYR A 76 -6.46 6.86 -1.72
CA TYR A 76 -6.77 6.12 -0.50
C TYR A 76 -5.59 5.22 -0.12
N TRP A 77 -5.36 5.09 1.18
CA TRP A 77 -4.52 4.05 1.75
C TRP A 77 -5.35 2.81 2.06
N GLN A 78 -4.80 1.65 1.76
CA GLN A 78 -5.32 0.34 2.11
C GLN A 78 -4.17 -0.54 2.56
N CYS A 79 -4.35 -1.33 3.62
CA CYS A 79 -3.28 -2.20 4.12
C CYS A 79 -3.74 -3.64 4.16
N PHE A 80 -2.89 -4.53 3.63
CA PHE A 80 -3.21 -5.92 3.40
C PHE A 80 -2.15 -6.83 4.01
N PRO A 81 -2.50 -8.08 4.35
CA PRO A 81 -1.52 -9.12 4.63
C PRO A 81 -0.56 -9.26 3.44
N ARG A 82 0.72 -9.42 3.70
CA ARG A 82 1.73 -9.50 2.63
C ARG A 82 1.42 -10.63 1.67
N GLU A 83 1.01 -11.79 2.18
CA GLU A 83 0.69 -12.99 1.41
C GLU A 83 -0.45 -12.78 0.40
N ALA A 84 -1.32 -11.79 0.61
CA ALA A 84 -2.39 -11.45 -0.33
C ALA A 84 -1.90 -10.63 -1.54
N ILE A 85 -0.69 -10.08 -1.49
CA ILE A 85 -0.16 -9.15 -2.49
C ILE A 85 0.75 -9.87 -3.47
N GLU A 86 0.40 -9.81 -4.74
CA GLU A 86 1.22 -10.23 -5.86
C GLU A 86 1.70 -9.01 -6.64
N ILE A 87 2.97 -9.00 -7.05
CA ILE A 87 3.48 -8.03 -8.02
C ILE A 87 3.86 -8.82 -9.25
N THR A 88 3.34 -8.40 -10.40
CA THR A 88 3.63 -9.02 -11.69
C THR A 88 4.35 -8.04 -12.58
N LEU A 89 5.30 -8.56 -13.35
CA LEU A 89 6.01 -7.82 -14.39
C LEU A 89 5.94 -8.64 -15.67
N LYS A 90 5.35 -8.07 -16.72
CA LYS A 90 5.19 -8.73 -18.01
C LYS A 90 5.82 -7.89 -19.10
N ASP A 91 6.81 -8.45 -19.79
CA ASP A 91 7.29 -7.90 -21.05
C ASP A 91 6.16 -7.95 -22.09
N THR A 92 5.86 -6.81 -22.73
CA THR A 92 4.83 -6.74 -23.77
C THR A 92 5.35 -7.16 -25.14
N GLY A 93 6.66 -7.34 -25.31
CA GLY A 93 7.32 -7.66 -26.57
C GLY A 93 7.24 -6.53 -27.62
N SER A 94 6.81 -5.34 -27.19
CA SER A 94 6.62 -4.16 -28.04
C SER A 94 7.49 -3.01 -27.54
N SER A 95 8.23 -2.37 -28.44
CA SER A 95 8.87 -1.08 -28.18
C SER A 95 7.91 0.06 -28.57
N ALA A 96 8.15 1.25 -28.03
CA ALA A 96 7.55 2.48 -28.57
C ALA A 96 8.62 3.56 -28.62
N ASP A 97 8.72 4.24 -29.76
CA ASP A 97 9.77 5.22 -30.05
C ASP A 97 9.83 6.35 -28.99
N ASP A 98 8.69 6.66 -28.35
CA ASP A 98 8.52 7.72 -27.36
C ASP A 98 8.81 7.28 -25.91
N ILE A 99 8.91 5.98 -25.64
CA ILE A 99 9.07 5.43 -24.27
C ILE A 99 10.36 4.64 -24.14
N ALA A 100 10.69 3.83 -25.15
CA ALA A 100 11.70 2.79 -25.08
C ALA A 100 12.34 2.60 -26.47
N TRP A 101 12.99 3.65 -26.97
CA TRP A 101 13.58 3.74 -28.32
C TRP A 101 14.35 2.48 -28.76
N ASN A 102 14.98 1.76 -27.81
CA ASN A 102 15.67 0.47 -28.02
C ASN A 102 15.34 -0.60 -26.95
N ASP A 103 14.21 -0.48 -26.27
CA ASP A 103 13.83 -1.42 -25.20
C ASP A 103 12.34 -1.80 -25.30
N ASN A 104 11.95 -2.91 -24.69
CA ASN A 104 10.54 -3.27 -24.63
C ASN A 104 9.82 -2.47 -23.54
N ILE A 105 8.55 -2.18 -23.76
CA ILE A 105 7.65 -1.73 -22.71
C ILE A 105 7.23 -2.95 -21.89
N ALA A 106 7.15 -2.79 -20.58
CA ALA A 106 6.58 -3.80 -19.70
C ALA A 106 5.26 -3.32 -19.08
N ASP A 107 4.46 -4.27 -18.59
CA ASP A 107 3.30 -4.06 -17.74
C ASP A 107 3.67 -4.49 -16.31
N LEU A 108 3.73 -3.52 -15.39
CA LEU A 108 3.97 -3.75 -13.96
C LEU A 108 2.66 -3.55 -13.23
N LYS A 109 2.20 -4.56 -12.48
CA LYS A 109 0.95 -4.51 -11.74
C LYS A 109 1.12 -5.02 -10.32
N ILE A 110 0.28 -4.54 -9.42
CA ILE A 110 0.11 -5.11 -8.08
C ILE A 110 -1.32 -5.62 -7.98
N VAL A 111 -1.49 -6.90 -7.67
CA VAL A 111 -2.79 -7.54 -7.48
C VAL A 111 -2.91 -7.92 -6.01
N VAL A 112 -4.03 -7.61 -5.38
CA VAL A 112 -4.32 -7.99 -4.00
C VAL A 112 -5.55 -8.89 -3.97
N TRP A 113 -5.34 -10.14 -3.60
CA TRP A 113 -6.40 -11.14 -3.43
C TRP A 113 -6.90 -11.10 -1.99
N VAL A 114 -7.96 -10.35 -1.73
CA VAL A 114 -8.55 -10.28 -0.38
C VAL A 114 -9.24 -11.60 -0.04
N ASN A 115 -9.92 -12.17 -1.04
CA ASN A 115 -10.47 -13.52 -1.05
C ASN A 115 -10.78 -13.92 -2.51
N GLN A 116 -11.39 -15.10 -2.71
CA GLN A 116 -11.74 -15.61 -4.05
C GLN A 116 -12.78 -14.77 -4.83
N HIS A 117 -13.43 -13.80 -4.17
CA HIS A 117 -14.48 -12.95 -4.72
C HIS A 117 -14.12 -11.46 -4.71
N LEU A 118 -12.95 -11.06 -4.19
CA LEU A 118 -12.58 -9.66 -4.06
C LEU A 118 -11.10 -9.43 -4.38
N VAL A 119 -10.88 -8.62 -5.40
CA VAL A 119 -9.56 -8.30 -5.94
C VAL A 119 -9.36 -6.80 -6.02
N HIS A 120 -8.16 -6.33 -5.65
CA HIS A 120 -7.72 -4.98 -5.96
C HIS A 120 -6.58 -5.02 -6.96
N GLU A 121 -6.73 -4.33 -8.08
CA GLU A 121 -5.70 -4.20 -9.11
C GLU A 121 -5.13 -2.80 -9.14
N TYR A 122 -3.83 -2.67 -8.90
CA TYR A 122 -3.12 -1.40 -8.97
C TYR A 122 -2.26 -1.35 -10.24
N GLY A 123 -2.71 -0.56 -11.21
CA GLY A 123 -2.00 -0.27 -12.45
C GLY A 123 -1.07 0.94 -12.31
N MET A 124 -0.07 1.02 -13.19
CA MET A 124 0.86 2.16 -13.22
C MET A 124 0.32 3.29 -14.09
N ARG A 125 0.55 4.54 -13.67
CA ARG A 125 0.11 5.73 -14.43
C ARG A 125 0.80 5.90 -15.78
N LYS A 126 2.04 5.40 -15.91
CA LYS A 126 2.84 5.51 -17.12
C LYS A 126 3.37 4.15 -17.52
N ARG A 127 3.42 3.92 -18.83
CA ARG A 127 4.25 2.86 -19.40
C ARG A 127 5.71 3.29 -19.28
N LEU A 128 6.57 2.38 -18.86
CA LEU A 128 8.02 2.57 -18.79
C LEU A 128 8.71 1.42 -19.51
N SER A 129 10.00 1.58 -19.76
CA SER A 129 10.84 0.49 -20.26
C SER A 129 10.87 -0.67 -19.26
N ILE A 130 11.13 -1.88 -19.77
CA ILE A 130 11.24 -3.08 -18.94
C ILE A 130 12.33 -2.92 -17.90
N ILE A 131 13.49 -2.33 -18.23
CA ILE A 131 14.58 -2.10 -17.27
C ILE A 131 14.11 -1.24 -16.09
N ASP A 132 13.34 -0.18 -16.35
CA ASP A 132 12.82 0.69 -15.29
C ASP A 132 11.81 -0.02 -14.40
N PHE A 133 10.94 -0.84 -15.00
CA PHE A 133 9.98 -1.64 -14.24
C PHE A 133 10.61 -2.83 -13.51
N GLU A 134 11.65 -3.47 -14.04
CA GLU A 134 12.42 -4.50 -13.33
C GLU A 134 13.06 -3.94 -12.06
N ARG A 135 13.65 -2.75 -12.14
CA ARG A 135 14.23 -2.06 -10.98
C ARG A 135 13.16 -1.81 -9.90
N ARG A 136 11.97 -1.33 -10.28
CA ARG A 136 10.86 -1.10 -9.34
C ARG A 136 10.31 -2.40 -8.78
N PHE A 137 10.08 -3.40 -9.62
CA PHE A 137 9.65 -4.74 -9.26
C PHE A 137 10.54 -5.34 -8.17
N ASN A 138 11.86 -5.35 -8.40
CA ASN A 138 12.83 -5.87 -7.45
C ASN A 138 12.84 -5.07 -6.14
N LYS A 139 12.81 -3.74 -6.23
CA LYS A 139 12.75 -2.86 -5.05
C LYS A 139 11.51 -3.13 -4.21
N TRP A 140 10.33 -3.24 -4.81
CA TRP A 140 9.08 -3.45 -4.08
C TRP A 140 9.02 -4.84 -3.45
N ARG A 141 9.52 -5.87 -4.12
CA ARG A 141 9.68 -7.20 -3.53
C ARG A 141 10.60 -7.18 -2.32
N GLU A 142 11.70 -6.45 -2.37
CA GLU A 142 12.59 -6.29 -1.21
C GLU A 142 11.96 -5.47 -0.07
N ILE A 143 11.24 -4.38 -0.36
CA ILE A 143 10.51 -3.58 0.65
C ILE A 143 9.52 -4.42 1.45
N MET A 144 8.82 -5.31 0.75
CA MET A 144 7.79 -6.18 1.31
C MET A 144 8.35 -7.45 1.96
N LYS A 145 9.65 -7.71 1.83
CA LYS A 145 10.27 -8.95 2.25
C LYS A 145 10.25 -9.05 3.78
N LYS A 146 9.71 -10.15 4.30
CA LYS A 146 9.56 -10.42 5.75
C LYS A 146 8.62 -9.44 6.48
N GLU A 147 7.82 -8.67 5.76
CA GLU A 147 6.78 -7.85 6.35
C GLU A 147 5.48 -8.66 6.46
N LYS A 148 4.73 -8.46 7.55
CA LYS A 148 3.44 -9.12 7.76
C LYS A 148 2.30 -8.40 7.04
N TYR A 149 2.37 -7.08 7.01
CA TYR A 149 1.38 -6.21 6.38
C TYR A 149 2.09 -5.17 5.52
N VAL A 150 1.42 -4.74 4.46
CA VAL A 150 1.90 -3.73 3.53
C VAL A 150 0.74 -2.81 3.22
N CYS A 151 0.99 -1.49 3.25
CA CYS A 151 0.04 -0.49 2.84
C CYS A 151 0.31 -0.04 1.42
N LEU A 152 -0.74 0.01 0.61
CA LEU A 152 -0.74 0.54 -0.74
C LEU A 152 -1.57 1.80 -0.77
N ALA A 153 -1.05 2.82 -1.45
CA ALA A 153 -1.80 4.00 -1.82
C ALA A 153 -2.14 3.95 -3.30
N GLY A 154 -3.37 4.31 -3.63
CA GLY A 154 -3.77 4.46 -5.02
C GLY A 154 -4.97 5.36 -5.21
N ASP A 155 -5.09 5.86 -6.42
CA ASP A 155 -6.23 6.65 -6.92
C ASP A 155 -7.29 5.69 -7.44
N PHE A 156 -8.50 5.71 -6.89
CA PHE A 156 -9.55 4.81 -7.34
C PHE A 156 -9.95 5.12 -8.79
N VAL A 157 -10.05 4.09 -9.64
CA VAL A 157 -10.37 4.25 -11.06
C VAL A 157 -11.78 3.76 -11.33
N ASN A 158 -12.04 2.49 -10.99
CA ASN A 158 -13.24 1.80 -11.44
C ASN A 158 -13.55 0.60 -10.53
N TYR A 159 -14.81 0.20 -10.54
CA TYR A 159 -15.30 -1.03 -9.95
C TYR A 159 -15.96 -1.86 -11.03
N GLU A 160 -15.61 -3.15 -11.10
CA GLU A 160 -16.21 -4.09 -12.03
C GLU A 160 -16.65 -5.35 -11.29
N HIS A 161 -17.81 -5.88 -11.65
CA HIS A 161 -18.26 -7.19 -11.22
C HIS A 161 -18.15 -8.15 -12.42
N LYS A 162 -17.36 -9.22 -12.27
CA LYS A 162 -17.15 -10.24 -13.30
C LYS A 162 -17.64 -11.60 -12.83
N ASN A 163 -18.16 -12.40 -13.75
CA ASN A 163 -18.34 -13.83 -13.56
C ASN A 163 -17.32 -14.55 -14.47
N GLU A 164 -16.32 -15.19 -13.87
CA GLU A 164 -15.34 -16.00 -14.60
C GLU A 164 -15.43 -17.45 -14.16
N ASN A 165 -15.71 -18.34 -15.10
CA ASN A 165 -15.85 -19.79 -14.85
C ASN A 165 -16.85 -20.14 -13.73
N GLY A 166 -17.92 -19.35 -13.58
CA GLY A 166 -18.94 -19.54 -12.54
C GLY A 166 -18.57 -18.97 -11.17
N ILE A 167 -17.47 -18.23 -11.06
CA ILE A 167 -17.08 -17.51 -9.85
C ILE A 167 -17.36 -16.03 -10.06
N ASP A 168 -18.23 -15.47 -9.23
CA ASP A 168 -18.45 -14.03 -9.15
C ASP A 168 -17.29 -13.34 -8.42
N MET A 169 -16.75 -12.28 -9.01
CA MET A 169 -15.61 -11.51 -8.51
C MET A 169 -15.88 -10.02 -8.61
N ASP A 170 -15.65 -9.32 -7.51
CA ASP A 170 -15.60 -7.87 -7.43
C ASP A 170 -14.17 -7.39 -7.59
N ILE A 171 -13.92 -6.54 -8.59
CA ILE A 171 -12.61 -6.03 -8.94
C ILE A 171 -12.60 -4.52 -8.76
N TYR A 172 -11.70 -4.04 -7.89
CA TYR A 172 -11.45 -2.62 -7.68
C TYR A 172 -10.15 -2.24 -8.38
N GLU A 173 -10.24 -1.35 -9.35
CA GLU A 173 -9.09 -0.84 -10.11
C GLU A 173 -8.58 0.47 -9.51
N TRP A 174 -7.25 0.57 -9.40
CA TRP A 174 -6.54 1.69 -8.80
C TRP A 174 -5.36 2.11 -9.67
N LEU A 175 -5.02 3.40 -9.68
CA LEU A 175 -3.71 3.87 -10.13
C LEU A 175 -2.77 3.89 -8.94
N PHE A 176 -1.68 3.13 -9.01
CA PHE A 176 -0.69 3.01 -7.95
C PHE A 176 0.03 4.34 -7.67
N GLU A 177 0.18 4.67 -6.39
CA GLU A 177 0.92 5.85 -5.92
C GLU A 177 2.11 5.50 -5.04
N LYS A 178 1.88 4.70 -3.99
CA LYS A 178 2.87 4.40 -2.95
C LYS A 178 2.72 3.00 -2.38
N ILE A 179 3.84 2.46 -1.94
CA ILE A 179 3.93 1.23 -1.15
C ILE A 179 4.67 1.56 0.14
N LYS A 180 4.14 1.11 1.28
CA LYS A 180 4.70 1.38 2.59
C LYS A 180 4.59 0.17 3.51
N THR A 181 5.64 -0.05 4.28
CA THR A 181 5.72 -1.02 5.37
C THR A 181 6.18 -0.31 6.62
N LYS A 182 6.29 -1.02 7.74
CA LYS A 182 6.82 -0.40 8.98
C LYS A 182 8.26 0.08 8.82
N LYS A 183 9.04 -0.58 7.95
CA LYS A 183 10.48 -0.36 7.82
C LYS A 183 10.86 0.50 6.62
N SER A 184 10.04 0.52 5.59
CA SER A 184 10.42 1.13 4.31
C SER A 184 9.21 1.64 3.54
N CYS A 185 9.49 2.47 2.54
CA CYS A 185 8.48 3.04 1.68
C CYS A 185 9.09 3.32 0.30
N ASP A 186 8.31 3.13 -0.76
CA ASP A 186 8.60 3.67 -2.08
C ASP A 186 7.36 4.28 -2.74
N SER A 187 7.58 5.21 -3.68
CA SER A 187 6.49 5.85 -4.41
C SER A 187 6.79 5.91 -5.89
N TYR A 188 5.70 5.90 -6.68
CA TYR A 188 5.77 5.91 -8.11
C TYR A 188 6.33 7.25 -8.65
N LEU A 189 5.86 8.38 -8.12
CA LEU A 189 6.23 9.73 -8.59
C LEU A 189 6.91 10.62 -7.55
N TYR A 190 6.61 10.46 -6.26
CA TYR A 190 6.97 11.44 -5.22
C TYR A 190 7.89 10.84 -4.16
N SER A 191 8.39 11.66 -3.23
CA SER A 191 9.07 11.09 -2.07
C SER A 191 8.08 10.34 -1.17
N CYS A 192 8.59 9.35 -0.44
CA CYS A 192 7.83 8.58 0.53
C CYS A 192 7.66 9.28 1.88
N HIS A 193 8.48 10.29 2.12
CA HIS A 193 8.49 11.10 3.34
C HIS A 193 8.54 12.61 3.02
N PRO A 194 7.68 13.16 2.15
CA PRO A 194 7.63 14.60 2.10
C PRO A 194 6.97 15.02 3.40
N THR A 195 7.70 15.75 4.25
CA THR A 195 7.02 16.66 5.17
C THR A 195 6.09 17.55 4.33
N TYR A 196 4.98 18.00 4.89
CA TYR A 196 4.05 18.89 4.21
C TYR A 196 4.77 20.04 3.46
N GLU A 197 5.80 20.62 4.06
CA GLU A 197 6.65 21.64 3.43
C GLU A 197 7.47 21.13 2.23
N ALA A 198 7.91 19.88 2.24
CA ALA A 198 8.60 19.27 1.10
C ALA A 198 7.61 19.02 -0.05
N TYR A 199 6.41 18.52 0.24
CA TYR A 199 5.35 18.36 -0.77
C TYR A 199 4.95 19.71 -1.40
N LEU A 200 4.71 20.73 -0.58
CA LEU A 200 4.38 22.07 -1.08
C LEU A 200 5.51 22.67 -1.92
N ARG A 201 6.77 22.51 -1.51
CA ARG A 201 7.94 22.95 -2.29
C ARG A 201 8.07 22.20 -3.62
N GLU A 202 7.72 20.93 -3.67
CA GLU A 202 7.72 20.13 -4.91
C GLU A 202 6.59 20.57 -5.84
N LYS A 203 5.37 20.75 -5.33
CA LYS A 203 4.22 21.23 -6.11
C LYS A 203 4.39 22.66 -6.62
N SER A 204 4.97 23.55 -5.80
CA SER A 204 5.27 24.92 -6.24
C SER A 204 6.32 24.95 -7.34
N LYS A 205 7.31 24.05 -7.29
CA LYS A 205 8.29 23.87 -8.37
C LYS A 205 7.62 23.42 -9.66
N GLU A 206 6.79 22.38 -9.62
CA GLU A 206 6.04 21.89 -10.80
C GLU A 206 5.19 23.01 -11.44
N ALA A 207 4.46 23.78 -10.63
CA ALA A 207 3.67 24.91 -11.12
C ALA A 207 4.56 25.99 -11.77
N SER A 208 5.71 26.32 -11.16
CA SER A 208 6.65 27.31 -11.69
C SER A 208 7.31 26.88 -13.01
N TYR A 209 7.59 25.58 -13.19
CA TYR A 209 8.10 25.05 -14.45
C TYR A 209 7.05 25.08 -15.56
N LYS A 210 5.79 24.79 -15.23
CA LYS A 210 4.67 24.87 -16.18
C LYS A 210 4.41 26.31 -16.65
N PHE A 211 4.63 27.30 -15.79
CA PHE A 211 4.54 28.72 -16.15
C PHE A 211 5.71 29.21 -17.03
N ARG A 212 6.93 28.70 -16.83
CA ARG A 212 8.10 29.09 -17.63
C ARG A 212 8.17 28.42 -19.01
N GLY A 213 7.44 27.33 -19.23
CA GLY A 213 7.32 26.67 -20.53
C GLY A 213 6.35 27.34 -21.51
N ILE A 214 5.67 28.42 -21.12
CA ILE A 214 4.66 29.12 -21.95
C ILE A 214 5.22 30.43 -22.53
N SER A 215 6.47 30.83 -22.22
CA SER A 215 7.04 32.12 -22.65
C SER A 215 7.91 32.09 -23.92
N HIS A 216 7.78 31.08 -24.77
CA HIS A 216 8.35 31.10 -26.13
C HIS A 216 7.27 30.74 -27.16
N GLY A 217 6.42 31.73 -27.44
CA GLY A 217 5.57 31.84 -28.61
C GLY A 217 5.62 33.29 -29.07
#